data_AF-A0A843GFU2-F1
#
_entry.id   AF-A0A843GFU2-F1
#
_cell.length_a   1.000
_cell.length_b   1.000
_cell.length_c   1.000
_cell.angle_alpha   90.00
_cell.angle_beta   90.00
_cell.angle_gamma   90.00
#
_symmetry.space_group_name_H-M   'P 1'
#
loop_
_entity.id
_entity.type
_entity.pdbx_description
1 polymer ?
#
loop_
_entity_poly.entity_id
_entity_poly.type
_entity_poly.pdbx_seq_one_letter_code
_entity_poly.pdbx_strand_id
1 'polypeptide(L)'
;DVTVSSNPAAGKILDISDPEGVYVKKRVDIEKCLDEIEEGDYDLLVGCVHKDAAATFFITYYHILKCKALAIVFSRDGDEVAEFADMVESSTDADIIAVRAFHNPNPIKVRFDQYLKTLEQD
;
A
#
# COMPACT_ATOMS: atom_id res chain seq x y z
N ASP A 1 -4.02 0.27 -15.33
CA ASP A 1 -4.66 -0.89 -14.67
C ASP A 1 -4.16 -1.04 -13.24
N VAL A 2 -4.85 -1.81 -12.39
CA VAL A 2 -4.47 -2.02 -10.98
C VAL A 2 -4.24 -3.50 -10.72
N THR A 3 -3.07 -3.80 -10.14
CA THR A 3 -2.72 -5.11 -9.59
C THR A 3 -2.71 -5.04 -8.06
N VAL A 4 -3.35 -6.00 -7.40
CA VAL A 4 -3.22 -6.16 -5.94
C VAL A 4 -2.34 -7.37 -5.63
N SER A 5 -1.21 -7.09 -4.97
CA SER A 5 -0.33 -8.09 -4.37
C SER A 5 -0.68 -8.28 -2.90
N SER A 6 -1.02 -9.50 -2.48
CA SER A 6 -1.48 -9.75 -1.11
C SER A 6 -1.25 -11.19 -0.67
N ASN A 7 -1.25 -11.43 0.65
CA ASN A 7 -1.24 -12.79 1.16
C ASN A 7 -2.60 -13.50 0.89
N PRO A 8 -2.68 -14.83 1.04
CA PRO A 8 -3.91 -15.58 0.73
C PRO A 8 -5.14 -15.16 1.54
N ALA A 9 -4.98 -14.66 2.77
CA ALA A 9 -6.10 -14.24 3.61
C ALA A 9 -6.69 -12.90 3.13
N ALA A 10 -5.83 -11.91 2.86
CA ALA A 10 -6.23 -10.62 2.33
C ALA A 10 -6.84 -10.75 0.93
N GLY A 11 -6.24 -11.58 0.06
CA GLY A 11 -6.79 -11.88 -1.26
C GLY A 11 -8.23 -12.42 -1.20
N LYS A 12 -8.51 -13.37 -0.29
CA LYS A 12 -9.87 -13.90 -0.08
C LYS A 12 -10.87 -12.84 0.37
N ILE A 13 -10.46 -11.90 1.24
CA ILE A 13 -11.33 -10.80 1.66
C ILE A 13 -11.70 -9.92 0.45
N LEU A 14 -10.73 -9.67 -0.43
CA LEU A 14 -10.96 -8.93 -1.66
C LEU A 14 -11.88 -9.70 -2.63
N ASP A 15 -11.76 -11.04 -2.71
CA ASP A 15 -12.63 -11.89 -3.54
C ASP A 15 -14.09 -11.79 -3.09
N ILE A 16 -14.31 -11.76 -1.78
CA ILE A 16 -15.65 -11.62 -1.21
C ILE A 16 -16.18 -10.17 -1.36
N SER A 17 -15.29 -9.18 -1.26
CA SER A 17 -15.66 -7.76 -1.29
C SER A 17 -15.89 -7.22 -2.71
N ASP A 18 -15.23 -7.80 -3.71
CA ASP A 18 -15.36 -7.45 -5.13
C ASP A 18 -15.54 -8.74 -5.96
N PRO A 19 -16.70 -9.42 -5.83
CA PRO A 19 -16.94 -10.73 -6.43
C PRO A 19 -16.98 -10.70 -7.96
N GLU A 20 -17.43 -9.58 -8.53
CA GLU A 20 -17.51 -9.37 -9.97
C GLU A 20 -16.20 -8.78 -10.55
N GLY A 21 -15.20 -8.54 -9.70
CA GLY A 21 -13.90 -7.99 -10.11
C GLY A 21 -14.04 -6.62 -10.78
N VAL A 22 -14.99 -5.79 -10.36
CA VAL A 22 -15.24 -4.48 -10.96
C VAL A 22 -14.09 -3.52 -10.66
N TYR A 23 -13.57 -3.57 -9.43
CA TYR A 23 -12.55 -2.64 -8.94
C TYR A 23 -11.12 -3.15 -9.18
N VAL A 24 -10.85 -4.43 -8.96
CA VAL A 24 -9.50 -5.01 -9.07
C VAL A 24 -9.49 -6.15 -10.09
N LYS A 25 -8.81 -5.92 -11.21
CA LYS A 25 -8.74 -6.85 -12.35
C LYS A 25 -7.63 -7.90 -12.22
N LYS A 26 -6.49 -7.56 -11.61
CA LYS A 26 -5.35 -8.46 -11.44
C LYS A 26 -5.02 -8.63 -9.97
N ARG A 27 -4.88 -9.88 -9.53
CA ARG A 27 -4.56 -10.26 -8.15
C ARG A 27 -3.44 -11.28 -8.18
N VAL A 28 -2.46 -11.12 -7.29
CA VAL A 28 -1.27 -11.96 -7.26
C VAL A 28 -0.83 -12.15 -5.81
N ASP A 29 -0.27 -13.32 -5.51
CA ASP A 29 0.36 -13.58 -4.21
C ASP A 29 1.65 -12.76 -4.06
N ILE A 30 2.00 -12.36 -2.84
CA ILE A 30 3.18 -11.52 -2.58
C ILE A 30 4.46 -12.15 -3.10
N GLU A 31 4.70 -13.44 -2.83
CA GLU A 31 5.95 -14.11 -3.22
C GLU A 31 6.05 -14.17 -4.74
N LYS A 32 4.98 -14.64 -5.39
CA LYS A 32 4.91 -14.70 -6.85
C LYS A 32 5.08 -13.32 -7.50
N CYS A 33 4.49 -12.29 -6.91
CA CYS A 33 4.60 -10.94 -7.43
C CYS A 33 6.05 -10.46 -7.33
N LEU A 34 6.72 -10.63 -6.18
CA LEU A 34 8.11 -10.24 -5.98
C LEU A 34 9.07 -10.93 -6.97
N ASP A 35 8.78 -12.17 -7.36
CA ASP A 35 9.57 -12.91 -8.35
C ASP A 35 9.39 -12.39 -9.79
N GLU A 36 8.28 -11.72 -10.09
CA GLU A 36 7.89 -11.34 -11.45
C GLU A 36 8.03 -9.84 -11.74
N ILE A 37 8.06 -8.98 -10.72
CA ILE A 37 8.09 -7.52 -10.92
C ILE A 37 9.48 -6.99 -11.25
N GLU A 38 9.51 -6.00 -12.13
CA GLU A 38 10.72 -5.27 -12.53
C GLU A 38 10.49 -3.74 -12.50
N GLU A 39 11.59 -2.99 -12.55
CA GLU A 39 11.55 -1.52 -12.66
C GLU A 39 10.82 -1.10 -13.94
N GLY A 40 9.86 -0.18 -13.82
CA GLY A 40 9.06 0.30 -14.96
C GLY A 40 7.79 -0.50 -15.26
N ASP A 41 7.52 -1.59 -14.53
CA ASP A 41 6.25 -2.34 -14.67
C ASP A 41 5.02 -1.55 -14.18
N TYR A 42 5.23 -0.61 -13.27
CA TYR A 42 4.16 0.19 -12.64
C TYR A 42 4.60 1.63 -12.45
N ASP A 43 3.68 2.56 -12.66
CA ASP A 43 3.92 4.00 -12.49
C ASP A 43 3.67 4.48 -11.05
N LEU A 44 2.91 3.70 -10.26
CA LEU A 44 2.52 4.03 -8.89
C LEU A 44 2.49 2.79 -8.00
N LEU A 45 3.19 2.85 -6.87
CA LEU A 45 3.14 1.87 -5.78
C LEU A 45 2.32 2.43 -4.61
N VAL A 46 1.31 1.70 -4.15
CA VAL A 46 0.56 2.04 -2.92
C VAL A 46 0.59 0.88 -1.94
N GLY A 47 1.09 1.11 -0.72
CA GLY A 47 1.22 0.09 0.32
C GLY A 47 0.35 0.34 1.54
N CYS A 48 -0.37 -0.67 2.01
CA CYS A 48 -1.10 -0.65 3.28
C CYS A 48 -0.22 -1.19 4.42
N VAL A 49 0.40 -0.28 5.18
CA VAL A 49 1.37 -0.58 6.24
C VAL A 49 0.68 -0.58 7.61
N HIS A 50 0.30 -1.78 8.07
CA HIS A 50 -0.43 -1.97 9.35
C HIS A 50 0.34 -2.78 10.39
N LYS A 51 1.62 -3.08 10.09
CA LYS A 51 2.57 -3.85 10.91
C LYS A 51 3.96 -3.82 10.25
N ASP A 52 5.01 -4.16 10.99
CA ASP A 52 6.41 -4.24 10.52
C ASP A 52 6.56 -5.00 9.20
N ALA A 53 5.97 -6.20 9.14
CA ALA A 53 6.09 -7.05 7.94
C ALA A 53 5.53 -6.36 6.69
N ALA A 54 4.47 -5.55 6.83
CA ALA A 54 3.92 -4.78 5.71
C ALA A 54 4.85 -3.62 5.31
N ALA A 55 5.52 -2.98 6.27
CA ALA A 55 6.53 -1.97 6.00
C ALA A 55 7.72 -2.58 5.22
N THR A 56 8.23 -3.73 5.68
CA THR A 56 9.33 -4.43 5.00
C THR A 56 8.97 -4.79 3.56
N PHE A 57 7.77 -5.36 3.32
CA PHE A 57 7.35 -5.65 1.95
C PHE A 57 7.26 -4.38 1.11
N PHE A 58 6.64 -3.31 1.63
CA PHE A 58 6.56 -2.04 0.90
C PHE A 58 7.94 -1.51 0.49
N ILE A 59 8.91 -1.53 1.40
CA ILE A 59 10.29 -1.10 1.14
C ILE A 59 10.93 -1.96 0.03
N THR A 60 10.72 -3.28 0.06
CA THR A 60 11.19 -4.18 -1.00
C THR A 60 10.56 -3.83 -2.35
N TYR A 61 9.23 -3.68 -2.41
CA TYR A 61 8.53 -3.27 -3.63
C TYR A 61 9.04 -1.91 -4.15
N TYR A 62 9.25 -0.95 -3.25
CA TYR A 62 9.75 0.38 -3.57
C TYR A 62 11.11 0.32 -4.28
N HIS A 63 12.07 -0.43 -3.72
CA HIS A 63 13.41 -0.52 -4.30
C HIS A 63 13.48 -1.30 -5.61
N ILE A 64 12.54 -2.23 -5.86
CA ILE A 64 12.44 -2.95 -7.14
C ILE A 64 11.79 -2.05 -8.19
N LEU A 65 10.63 -1.47 -7.89
CA LEU A 65 9.80 -0.77 -8.88
C LEU A 65 10.33 0.63 -9.23
N LYS A 66 10.97 1.31 -8.26
CA LYS A 66 11.53 2.67 -8.38
C LYS A 66 10.59 3.69 -9.04
N CYS A 67 9.30 3.57 -8.77
CA CYS A 67 8.27 4.48 -9.25
C CYS A 67 7.76 5.40 -8.13
N LYS A 68 6.80 6.28 -8.44
CA LYS A 68 6.13 7.10 -7.43
C LYS A 68 5.49 6.16 -6.40
N ALA A 69 5.65 6.44 -5.11
CA ALA A 69 5.20 5.54 -4.07
C ALA A 69 4.50 6.26 -2.93
N LEU A 70 3.48 5.60 -2.38
CA LEU A 70 2.71 6.05 -1.22
C LEU A 70 2.56 4.92 -0.20
N ALA A 71 3.04 5.15 1.02
CA ALA A 71 2.75 4.31 2.17
C ALA A 71 1.56 4.85 2.96
N ILE A 72 0.52 4.03 3.11
CA ILE A 72 -0.62 4.29 3.99
C ILE A 72 -0.37 3.54 5.29
N VAL A 73 0.13 4.26 6.30
CA VAL A 73 0.50 3.72 7.61
C VAL A 73 -0.66 3.89 8.59
N PHE A 74 -1.12 2.79 9.19
CA PHE A 74 -2.21 2.84 10.15
C PHE A 74 -2.16 1.73 11.21
N SER A 75 -2.46 2.12 12.44
CA SER A 75 -2.73 1.21 13.55
C SER A 75 -3.74 1.85 14.52
N ARG A 76 -4.31 1.02 15.40
CA ARG A 76 -5.04 1.48 16.58
C ARG A 76 -4.13 2.23 17.55
N ASP A 77 -2.88 1.81 17.66
CA ASP A 77 -1.88 2.43 18.52
C ASP A 77 -1.15 3.57 17.78
N GLY A 78 -0.94 4.69 18.48
CA GLY A 78 -0.18 5.81 17.92
C GLY A 78 1.31 5.55 17.86
N ASP A 79 1.84 4.76 18.81
CA ASP A 79 3.27 4.44 18.87
C ASP A 79 3.64 3.49 17.72
N GLU A 80 2.81 2.49 17.44
CA GLU A 80 2.97 1.62 16.26
C GLU A 80 2.90 2.41 14.95
N VAL A 81 1.99 3.40 14.84
CA VAL A 81 1.93 4.26 13.64
C VAL A 81 3.24 5.02 13.45
N ALA A 82 3.81 5.55 14.53
CA ALA A 82 5.08 6.28 14.48
C ALA A 82 6.23 5.35 14.10
N GLU A 83 6.29 4.15 14.70
CA GLU A 83 7.31 3.13 14.40
C GLU A 83 7.28 2.70 12.93
N PHE A 84 6.11 2.32 12.40
CA PHE A 84 6.01 1.85 11.02
C PHE A 84 6.25 2.99 10.02
N ALA A 85 5.89 4.23 10.36
CA ALA A 85 6.19 5.39 9.53
C ALA A 85 7.69 5.67 9.48
N ASP A 86 8.38 5.62 10.63
CA ASP A 86 9.84 5.79 10.73
C ASP A 86 10.60 4.71 9.94
N MET A 87 10.13 3.45 9.98
CA MET A 87 10.69 2.37 9.15
C MET A 87 10.66 2.70 7.65
N VAL A 88 9.54 3.25 7.16
CA VAL A 88 9.37 3.61 5.75
C VAL A 88 10.18 4.86 5.40
N GLU A 89 10.11 5.91 6.23
CA GLU A 89 10.78 7.19 6.00
C GLU A 89 12.31 7.05 6.03
N SER A 90 12.85 6.21 6.92
CA SER A 90 14.30 5.97 7.02
C SER A 90 14.88 5.14 5.87
N SER A 91 14.03 4.50 5.07
CA SER A 91 14.46 3.56 4.01
C SER A 91 14.05 3.98 2.59
N THR A 92 13.13 4.95 2.45
CA THR A 92 12.52 5.30 1.15
C THR A 92 12.22 6.79 1.05
N ASP A 93 12.14 7.31 -0.18
CA ASP A 93 11.62 8.67 -0.46
C ASP A 93 10.12 8.64 -0.82
N ALA A 94 9.37 7.66 -0.29
CA ALA A 94 7.94 7.54 -0.55
C ALA A 94 7.13 8.61 0.19
N ASP A 95 5.99 8.99 -0.38
CA ASP A 95 5.02 9.80 0.37
C ASP A 95 4.38 8.95 1.47
N ILE A 96 4.05 9.56 2.62
CA ILE A 96 3.51 8.85 3.77
C ILE A 96 2.21 9.49 4.25
N ILE A 97 1.16 8.66 4.38
CA ILE A 97 -0.07 8.99 5.10
C ILE A 97 -0.09 8.16 6.39
N ALA A 98 0.21 8.79 7.53
CA ALA A 98 0.17 8.16 8.85
C ALA A 98 -1.10 8.52 9.61
N VAL A 99 -1.88 7.50 10.02
CA VAL A 99 -3.17 7.71 10.68
C VAL A 99 -3.43 6.69 11.77
N ARG A 100 -3.75 7.17 12.98
CA ARG A 100 -4.33 6.31 14.02
C ARG A 100 -5.77 5.95 13.64
N ALA A 101 -5.96 4.76 13.07
CA ALA A 101 -7.25 4.26 12.58
C ALA A 101 -7.34 2.74 12.78
N PHE A 102 -8.55 2.25 13.03
CA PHE A 102 -8.79 0.82 13.22
C PHE A 102 -10.08 0.37 12.53
N HIS A 103 -11.24 0.82 13.03
CA HIS A 103 -12.54 0.44 12.44
C HIS A 103 -13.13 1.49 11.49
N ASN A 104 -12.76 2.75 11.65
CA ASN A 104 -13.28 3.84 10.83
C ASN A 104 -12.29 4.14 9.70
N PRO A 105 -12.63 3.87 8.42
CA PRO A 105 -11.75 4.13 7.30
C PRO A 105 -11.74 5.61 6.86
N ASN A 106 -12.69 6.45 7.32
CA ASN A 106 -12.81 7.83 6.85
C ASN A 106 -11.51 8.65 6.99
N PRO A 107 -10.77 8.60 8.11
CA PRO A 107 -9.50 9.32 8.24
C PRO A 107 -8.44 8.93 7.20
N ILE A 108 -8.44 7.69 6.74
CA ILE A 108 -7.56 7.20 5.67
C ILE A 108 -8.09 7.70 4.33
N LYS A 109 -9.39 7.45 4.05
CA LYS A 109 -10.06 7.86 2.81
C LYS A 109 -9.86 9.35 2.51
N VAL A 110 -10.11 10.23 3.47
CA VAL A 110 -10.02 11.68 3.25
C VAL A 110 -8.60 12.10 2.85
N ARG A 111 -7.57 11.55 3.51
CA ARG A 111 -6.18 11.87 3.19
C ARG A 111 -5.74 11.25 1.87
N PHE A 112 -6.19 10.03 1.57
CA PHE A 112 -5.91 9.38 0.30
C PHE A 112 -6.56 10.13 -0.86
N ASP A 113 -7.83 10.53 -0.74
CA ASP A 113 -8.53 11.35 -1.74
C ASP A 113 -7.84 12.72 -1.96
N GLN A 114 -7.23 13.29 -0.92
CA GLN A 114 -6.43 14.52 -1.04
C GLN A 114 -5.12 14.28 -1.80
N TYR A 115 -4.41 13.18 -1.49
CA TYR A 115 -3.19 12.81 -2.18
C TYR A 115 -3.41 12.50 -3.66
N LEU A 116 -4.48 11.77 -4.00
CA LEU A 116 -4.78 11.46 -5.40
C LEU A 116 -4.97 12.73 -6.26
N LYS A 117 -5.56 13.79 -5.68
CA LYS A 117 -5.72 15.07 -6.38
C LYS A 117 -4.40 15.78 -6.68
N THR A 118 -3.32 15.48 -5.94
CA THR A 118 -2.01 16.04 -6.24
C THR A 118 -1.37 15.31 -7.42
N LEU A 119 -1.62 14.01 -7.55
CA LEU A 119 -1.13 13.21 -8.69
C LEU A 119 -1.81 13.56 -10.02
N GLU A 120 -3.06 14.02 -10.00
CA GLU A 120 -3.77 14.45 -11.21
C GLU A 120 -3.25 15.78 -11.80
N GLN A 121 -2.35 16.47 -11.10
CA GLN A 121 -1.82 17.78 -11.49
C GLN A 121 -0.38 17.73 -12.03
N ASP A 122 0.29 16.58 -11.90
CA ASP A 122 1.63 16.30 -12.43
C ASP A 122 1.56 15.68 -13.84
#